data_AF-A0AA45MD29-F1
#
_entry.id   AF-A0AA45MD29-F1
#
_cell.length_a   1.000
_cell.length_b   1.000
_cell.length_c   1.000
_cell.angle_alpha   90.00
_cell.angle_beta   90.00
_cell.angle_gamma   90.00
#
_symmetry.space_group_name_H-M   'P 1'
#
loop_
_entity.id
_entity.type
_entity.pdbx_description
1 polymer ?
#
loop_
_entity_poly.entity_id
_entity_poly.type
_entity_poly.pdbx_seq_one_letter_code
_entity_poly.pdbx_strand_id
1 'polypeptide(L)'
;MATPVSATSGGTAAASSVPAAAKDDGNMSVAAKAKAQLNVSIVQASLTVSLNSSNEPLSVLLKTALTGINEALKDDFGDNAIQNAVSQDNTPEGTASRIVSLSTAFYDAFKQQHPGEDGDAVLNKFMETLKKGVDQGFKEARGVLDGLKVLDGDVASNIDKTYELVQKGYADFAAAHKAQPEPAPSKDA
;
A
#
# COMPACT_ATOMS: atom_id res chain seq x y z
N MET A 1 -10.09 -78.47 -29.86
CA MET A 1 -9.30 -77.30 -29.42
C MET A 1 -9.83 -76.07 -30.15
N ALA A 2 -10.04 -74.96 -29.42
CA ALA A 2 -10.57 -73.66 -29.85
C ALA A 2 -12.12 -73.48 -29.89
N THR A 3 -12.63 -72.99 -28.75
CA THR A 3 -13.53 -71.84 -28.52
C THR A 3 -14.68 -71.48 -29.48
N PRO A 4 -15.87 -71.30 -28.88
CA PRO A 4 -16.72 -70.11 -29.01
C PRO A 4 -16.94 -69.49 -27.58
N VAL A 5 -17.49 -68.32 -27.29
CA VAL A 5 -18.19 -67.23 -27.99
C VAL A 5 -18.21 -66.05 -27.01
N SER A 6 -18.18 -64.82 -27.55
CA SER A 6 -18.40 -63.58 -26.80
C SER A 6 -19.84 -63.45 -26.33
N ALA A 7 -20.02 -62.94 -25.10
CA ALA A 7 -21.29 -62.46 -24.57
C ALA A 7 -21.17 -61.01 -24.10
N THR A 8 -22.17 -60.23 -24.48
CA THR A 8 -22.38 -58.78 -24.31
C THR A 8 -22.79 -58.38 -22.90
N SER A 9 -22.42 -57.15 -22.50
CA SER A 9 -23.16 -56.12 -21.72
C SER A 9 -22.16 -55.37 -20.83
N GLY A 10 -22.12 -54.05 -20.66
CA GLY A 10 -22.95 -52.91 -21.04
C GLY A 10 -22.61 -51.80 -20.03
N GLY A 11 -22.59 -50.53 -20.46
CA GLY A 11 -22.72 -49.38 -19.53
C GLY A 11 -21.54 -48.42 -19.37
N THR A 12 -21.76 -47.21 -19.90
CA THR A 12 -21.45 -45.89 -19.30
C THR A 12 -20.06 -45.27 -19.50
N ALA A 13 -20.09 -44.11 -20.16
CA ALA A 13 -18.98 -43.20 -20.44
C ALA A 13 -18.45 -42.50 -19.18
N ALA A 14 -17.12 -42.29 -19.13
CA ALA A 14 -16.51 -41.20 -18.38
C ALA A 14 -15.11 -40.87 -18.93
N ALA A 15 -14.85 -39.58 -19.05
CA ALA A 15 -13.70 -38.91 -19.64
C ALA A 15 -12.36 -39.20 -18.93
N SER A 16 -11.27 -39.16 -19.70
CA SER A 16 -9.91 -39.00 -19.18
C SER A 16 -9.31 -37.73 -19.75
N SER A 17 -9.53 -36.61 -19.05
CA SER A 17 -8.76 -35.38 -19.23
C SER A 17 -7.85 -35.19 -18.02
N VAL A 18 -6.54 -35.30 -18.26
CA VAL A 18 -5.47 -34.99 -17.33
C VAL A 18 -5.55 -33.50 -16.94
N PRO A 19 -5.57 -33.12 -15.65
CA PRO A 19 -5.34 -31.74 -15.26
C PRO A 19 -3.84 -31.49 -15.12
N ALA A 20 -3.39 -30.44 -15.80
CA ALA A 20 -2.08 -29.83 -15.65
C ALA A 20 -1.87 -29.31 -14.22
N ALA A 21 -0.71 -29.60 -13.65
CA ALA A 21 -0.24 -29.03 -12.40
C ALA A 21 -0.02 -27.52 -12.56
N ALA A 22 -0.85 -26.73 -11.89
CA ALA A 22 -0.56 -25.32 -11.63
C ALA A 22 0.38 -25.21 -10.43
N LYS A 23 1.46 -24.45 -10.62
CA LYS A 23 2.42 -24.06 -9.59
C LYS A 23 1.72 -23.15 -8.58
N ASP A 24 1.78 -23.52 -7.32
CA ASP A 24 1.27 -22.75 -6.17
C ASP A 24 2.36 -21.78 -5.72
N ASP A 25 2.38 -20.60 -6.33
CA ASP A 25 3.11 -19.44 -5.85
C ASP A 25 2.07 -18.43 -5.31
N GLY A 26 2.20 -18.05 -4.03
CA GLY A 26 1.74 -16.73 -3.58
C GLY A 26 0.51 -16.63 -2.67
N ASN A 27 0.09 -17.69 -1.97
CA ASN A 27 -0.90 -17.54 -0.91
C ASN A 27 -0.38 -18.24 0.34
N MET A 28 -0.14 -17.52 1.45
CA MET A 28 0.11 -18.17 2.73
C MET A 28 -0.87 -19.32 2.89
N SER A 29 -0.34 -20.54 3.09
CA SER A 29 -1.16 -21.74 3.30
C SER A 29 -2.28 -21.41 4.28
N VAL A 30 -3.48 -21.95 4.07
CA VAL A 30 -4.61 -21.77 5.00
C VAL A 30 -4.17 -22.05 6.45
N ALA A 31 -3.23 -22.98 6.64
CA ALA A 31 -2.60 -23.27 7.93
C ALA A 31 -1.70 -22.13 8.46
N ALA A 32 -0.95 -21.43 7.59
CA ALA A 32 -0.13 -20.28 7.96
C ALA A 32 -0.99 -19.04 8.29
N LYS A 33 -2.07 -18.78 7.54
CA LYS A 33 -3.05 -17.73 7.88
C LYS A 33 -3.77 -18.04 9.18
N ALA A 34 -4.21 -19.29 9.38
CA ALA A 34 -4.83 -19.73 10.62
C ALA A 34 -3.87 -19.63 11.82
N LYS A 35 -2.59 -19.96 11.63
CA LYS A 35 -1.56 -19.80 12.67
C LYS A 35 -1.25 -18.34 12.97
N ALA A 36 -1.21 -17.48 11.97
CA ALA A 36 -1.03 -16.04 12.16
C ALA A 36 -2.23 -15.41 12.90
N GLN A 37 -3.46 -15.76 12.49
CA GLN A 37 -4.68 -15.34 13.19
C GLN A 37 -4.70 -15.85 14.63
N LEU A 38 -4.35 -17.12 14.85
CA LEU A 38 -4.22 -17.70 16.19
C LEU A 38 -3.17 -16.97 17.02
N ASN A 39 -1.99 -16.66 16.46
CA ASN A 39 -0.95 -15.92 17.15
C ASN A 39 -1.41 -14.51 17.53
N VAL A 40 -2.09 -13.80 16.62
CA VAL A 40 -2.69 -12.49 16.91
C VAL A 40 -3.76 -12.59 17.99
N SER A 41 -4.63 -13.62 17.94
CA SER A 41 -5.64 -13.87 18.97
C SER A 41 -5.02 -14.21 20.32
N ILE A 42 -3.91 -14.97 20.36
CA ILE A 42 -3.17 -15.27 21.59
C ILE A 42 -2.53 -14.00 22.16
N VAL A 43 -1.90 -13.17 21.33
CA VAL A 43 -1.32 -11.90 21.77
C VAL A 43 -2.43 -10.97 22.29
N GLN A 44 -3.55 -10.82 21.57
CA GLN A 44 -4.69 -10.03 22.04
C GLN A 44 -5.32 -10.59 23.32
N ALA A 45 -5.49 -11.92 23.42
CA ALA A 45 -6.03 -12.56 24.61
C ALA A 45 -5.08 -12.41 25.80
N SER A 46 -3.77 -12.58 25.61
CA SER A 46 -2.76 -12.37 26.66
C SER A 46 -2.67 -10.91 27.10
N LEU A 47 -2.85 -9.97 26.17
CA LEU A 47 -2.93 -8.54 26.44
C LEU A 47 -4.22 -8.21 27.21
N THR A 48 -5.36 -8.72 26.76
CA THR A 48 -6.67 -8.53 27.41
C THR A 48 -6.70 -9.16 28.79
N VAL A 49 -6.16 -10.36 28.96
CA VAL A 49 -5.98 -11.00 30.26
C VAL A 49 -5.04 -10.15 31.11
N SER A 50 -3.89 -9.73 30.60
CA SER A 50 -2.97 -8.90 31.40
C SER A 50 -3.58 -7.55 31.83
N LEU A 51 -4.41 -6.95 30.98
CA LEU A 51 -5.16 -5.73 31.28
C LEU A 51 -6.32 -5.96 32.25
N ASN A 52 -7.04 -7.09 32.14
CA ASN A 52 -8.20 -7.41 32.99
C ASN A 52 -7.83 -8.13 34.29
N SER A 53 -6.70 -8.83 34.33
CA SER A 53 -6.22 -9.64 35.45
C SER A 53 -5.16 -8.90 36.27
N SER A 54 -5.30 -7.58 36.48
CA SER A 54 -4.37 -6.77 37.30
C SER A 54 -2.88 -7.10 37.07
N ASN A 55 -2.49 -7.47 35.84
CA ASN A 55 -1.10 -7.77 35.48
C ASN A 55 -0.39 -6.44 35.17
N GLU A 56 -0.55 -5.51 36.11
CA GLU A 56 0.01 -4.17 36.16
C GLU A 56 1.49 -4.12 35.75
N PRO A 57 2.35 -5.11 36.07
CA PRO A 57 3.75 -5.06 35.64
C PRO A 57 3.93 -5.03 34.12
N LEU A 58 3.10 -5.77 33.36
CA LEU A 58 3.22 -5.83 31.90
C LEU A 58 2.61 -4.59 31.23
N SER A 59 1.47 -4.10 31.74
CA SER A 59 0.86 -2.86 31.23
C SER A 59 1.74 -1.65 31.53
N VAL A 60 2.37 -1.59 32.71
CA VAL A 60 3.35 -0.57 33.06
C VAL A 60 4.57 -0.67 32.17
N LEU A 61 5.11 -1.87 31.93
CA LEU A 61 6.24 -2.05 31.00
C LEU A 61 5.90 -1.55 29.59
N LEU A 62 4.74 -1.93 29.05
CA LEU A 62 4.30 -1.49 27.73
C LEU A 62 4.08 0.03 27.69
N LYS A 63 3.50 0.61 28.75
CA LYS A 63 3.33 2.06 28.88
C LYS A 63 4.68 2.78 28.93
N THR A 64 5.65 2.27 29.70
CA THR A 64 7.01 2.81 29.76
C THR A 64 7.70 2.71 28.40
N ALA A 65 7.55 1.60 27.69
CA ALA A 65 8.07 1.46 26.33
C ALA A 65 7.45 2.47 25.37
N LEU A 66 6.13 2.65 25.39
CA LEU A 66 5.43 3.65 24.58
C LEU A 66 5.86 5.08 24.93
N THR A 67 5.99 5.41 26.22
CA THR A 67 6.51 6.72 26.66
C THR A 67 7.93 6.92 26.16
N GLY A 68 8.82 5.95 26.34
CA GLY A 68 10.21 6.05 25.90
C GLY A 68 10.35 6.20 24.39
N ILE A 69 9.53 5.51 23.60
CA ILE A 69 9.51 5.69 22.14
C ILE A 69 8.99 7.08 21.78
N ASN A 70 7.90 7.56 22.39
CA ASN A 70 7.40 8.91 22.14
C ASN A 70 8.41 10.00 22.53
N GLU A 71 9.14 9.83 23.64
CA GLU A 71 10.22 10.74 24.04
C GLU A 71 11.36 10.73 23.02
N ALA A 72 11.78 9.56 22.54
CA ALA A 72 12.83 9.42 21.54
C ALA A 72 12.45 10.02 20.17
N LEU A 73 11.14 10.01 19.83
CA LEU A 73 10.61 10.54 18.57
C LEU A 73 10.16 12.01 18.65
N LYS A 74 10.21 12.63 19.84
CA LYS A 74 9.61 13.94 20.10
C LYS A 74 10.22 15.06 19.25
N ASP A 75 11.53 15.03 19.05
CA ASP A 75 12.24 16.10 18.33
C ASP A 75 11.84 16.16 16.85
N ASP A 76 11.56 15.00 16.23
CA ASP A 76 11.21 14.90 14.81
C ASP A 76 9.70 14.95 14.56
N PHE A 77 8.89 14.36 15.46
CA PHE A 77 7.47 14.10 15.22
C PHE A 77 6.53 14.78 16.22
N GLY A 78 7.08 15.49 17.22
CA GLY A 78 6.33 16.18 18.25
C GLY A 78 5.74 15.25 19.31
N ASP A 79 4.90 15.83 20.17
CA ASP A 79 4.26 15.09 21.25
C ASP A 79 3.31 14.01 20.72
N ASN A 80 3.35 12.84 21.35
CA ASN A 80 2.49 11.70 21.02
C ASN A 80 2.68 11.17 19.59
N ALA A 81 3.91 11.16 19.09
CA ALA A 81 4.29 10.70 17.76
C ALA A 81 3.61 9.38 17.33
N ILE A 82 3.62 8.37 18.20
CA ILE A 82 2.99 7.06 17.92
C ILE A 82 1.47 7.20 17.76
N GLN A 83 0.81 7.93 18.66
CA GLN A 83 -0.65 8.09 18.63
C GLN A 83 -1.09 8.87 17.39
N ASN A 84 -0.32 9.91 17.04
CA ASN A 84 -0.57 10.70 15.83
C ASN A 84 -0.41 9.83 14.58
N ALA A 85 0.64 9.01 14.52
CA ALA A 85 0.87 8.09 13.40
C ALA A 85 -0.26 7.07 13.24
N VAL A 86 -0.74 6.47 14.33
CA VAL A 86 -1.84 5.49 14.31
C VAL A 86 -3.18 6.14 13.95
N SER A 87 -3.39 7.41 14.30
CA SER A 87 -4.62 8.13 13.98
C SER A 87 -4.73 8.53 12.51
N GLN A 88 -3.63 8.44 11.75
CA GLN A 88 -3.65 8.70 10.32
C GLN A 88 -4.21 7.51 9.55
N ASP A 89 -4.90 7.82 8.46
CA ASP A 89 -5.22 6.83 7.45
C ASP A 89 -3.92 6.40 6.76
N ASN A 90 -3.42 5.24 7.15
CA ASN A 90 -2.24 4.58 6.60
C ASN A 90 -2.60 3.45 5.63
N THR A 91 -3.85 3.42 5.14
CA THR A 91 -4.19 2.57 3.99
C THR A 91 -3.43 3.02 2.75
N PRO A 92 -3.32 2.16 1.71
CA PRO A 92 -2.74 2.56 0.45
C PRO A 92 -3.40 3.82 -0.14
N GLU A 93 -4.71 3.93 -0.03
CA GLU A 93 -5.53 5.06 -0.47
C GLU A 93 -5.22 6.34 0.31
N GLY A 94 -5.24 6.29 1.65
CA GLY A 94 -4.94 7.44 2.50
C GLY A 94 -3.53 7.98 2.29
N THR A 95 -2.56 7.06 2.15
CA THR A 95 -1.16 7.42 1.89
C THR A 95 -0.97 8.01 0.49
N ALA A 96 -1.55 7.39 -0.54
CA ALA A 96 -1.47 7.88 -1.91
C ALA A 96 -2.13 9.27 -2.05
N SER A 97 -3.29 9.46 -1.43
CA SER A 97 -3.98 10.75 -1.37
C SER A 97 -3.07 11.84 -0.79
N ARG A 98 -2.43 11.56 0.35
CA ARG A 98 -1.51 12.52 1.00
C ARG A 98 -0.31 12.87 0.11
N ILE A 99 0.30 11.88 -0.55
CA ILE A 99 1.41 12.11 -1.48
C ILE A 99 0.95 13.00 -2.64
N VAL A 100 -0.16 12.67 -3.29
CA VAL A 100 -0.69 13.42 -4.43
C VAL A 100 -1.06 14.84 -4.02
N SER A 101 -1.77 15.04 -2.90
CA SER A 101 -2.13 16.37 -2.41
C SER A 101 -0.91 17.22 -2.07
N LEU A 102 0.06 16.67 -1.33
CA LEU A 102 1.24 17.41 -0.92
C LEU A 102 2.09 17.83 -2.13
N SER A 103 2.34 16.89 -3.04
CA SER A 103 3.21 17.15 -4.19
C SER A 103 2.58 18.08 -5.23
N THR A 104 1.27 17.95 -5.48
CA THR A 104 0.59 18.79 -6.47
C THR A 104 0.25 20.19 -5.95
N ALA A 105 0.23 20.42 -4.63
CA ALA A 105 0.05 21.73 -4.02
C ALA A 105 1.10 22.78 -4.48
N PHE A 106 2.26 22.33 -4.98
CA PHE A 106 3.30 23.21 -5.50
C PHE A 106 3.05 23.72 -6.92
N TYR A 107 2.02 23.23 -7.62
CA TYR A 107 1.83 23.54 -9.04
C TYR A 107 1.60 25.03 -9.31
N ASP A 108 0.82 25.72 -8.47
CA ASP A 108 0.57 27.15 -8.67
C ASP A 108 1.85 27.98 -8.51
N ALA A 109 2.67 27.66 -7.51
CA ALA A 109 3.98 28.29 -7.32
C ALA A 109 4.92 27.98 -8.50
N PHE A 110 4.89 26.75 -9.02
CA PHE A 110 5.67 26.35 -10.19
C PHE A 110 5.26 27.18 -11.43
N LYS A 111 3.96 27.30 -11.73
CA LYS A 111 3.48 28.13 -12.84
C LYS A 111 3.95 29.59 -12.75
N GLN A 112 3.93 30.18 -11.56
CA GLN A 112 4.39 31.58 -11.36
C GLN A 112 5.88 31.78 -11.69
N GLN A 113 6.69 30.72 -11.63
CA GLN A 113 8.11 30.75 -11.99
C GLN A 113 8.36 30.57 -13.50
N HIS A 114 7.32 30.24 -14.27
CA HIS A 114 7.38 30.03 -15.72
C HIS A 114 6.50 31.05 -16.49
N PRO A 115 6.69 32.37 -16.29
CA PRO A 115 5.86 33.37 -16.94
C PRO A 115 6.06 33.38 -18.46
N GLY A 116 4.97 33.42 -19.21
CA GLY A 116 4.98 33.49 -20.68
C GLY A 116 5.27 32.17 -21.40
N GLU A 117 5.45 31.06 -20.66
CA GLU A 117 5.44 29.73 -21.23
C GLU A 117 4.00 29.22 -21.42
N ASP A 118 3.82 28.32 -22.38
CA ASP A 118 2.54 27.65 -22.62
C ASP A 118 2.11 26.80 -21.41
N GLY A 119 0.85 26.93 -20.99
CA GLY A 119 0.33 26.29 -19.78
C GLY A 119 0.43 24.76 -19.81
N ASP A 120 0.20 24.13 -20.96
CA ASP A 120 0.32 22.68 -21.11
C ASP A 120 1.78 22.23 -21.07
N ALA A 121 2.70 23.01 -21.65
CA ALA A 121 4.13 22.76 -21.54
C ALA A 121 4.62 22.86 -20.09
N VAL A 122 4.18 23.88 -19.34
CA VAL A 122 4.50 24.05 -17.91
C VAL A 122 3.95 22.89 -17.08
N LEU A 123 2.71 22.49 -17.32
CA LEU A 123 2.10 21.33 -16.66
C LEU A 123 2.91 20.06 -16.92
N ASN A 124 3.28 19.79 -18.17
CA ASN A 124 4.04 18.59 -18.52
C ASN A 124 5.41 18.58 -17.82
N LYS A 125 6.12 19.71 -17.79
CA LYS A 125 7.41 19.86 -17.08
C LYS A 125 7.26 19.60 -15.57
N PHE A 126 6.22 20.16 -14.96
CA PHE A 126 5.92 19.95 -13.55
C PHE A 126 5.65 18.47 -13.26
N MET A 127 4.78 17.83 -14.04
CA MET A 127 4.43 16.43 -13.87
C MET A 127 5.61 15.48 -14.10
N GLU A 128 6.49 15.78 -15.05
CA GLU A 128 7.71 15.01 -15.27
C GLU A 128 8.63 15.08 -14.05
N THR A 129 8.82 16.27 -13.49
CA THR A 129 9.63 16.50 -12.29
C THR A 129 9.05 15.74 -11.09
N LEU A 130 7.74 15.85 -10.86
CA LEU A 130 7.07 15.14 -9.77
C LEU A 130 7.20 13.63 -9.89
N LYS A 131 6.91 13.07 -11.08
CA LYS A 131 6.99 11.63 -11.32
C LYS A 131 8.41 11.11 -11.07
N LYS A 132 9.43 11.81 -11.56
CA LYS A 132 10.82 11.43 -11.32
C LYS A 132 11.15 11.41 -9.82
N GLY A 133 10.73 12.43 -9.08
CA GLY A 133 10.95 12.52 -7.63
C GLY A 133 10.25 11.40 -6.86
N VAL A 134 8.98 11.13 -7.17
CA VAL A 134 8.23 10.05 -6.52
C VAL A 134 8.76 8.68 -6.89
N ASP A 135 9.08 8.42 -8.16
CA ASP A 135 9.63 7.14 -8.59
C ASP A 135 10.96 6.85 -7.89
N GLN A 136 11.80 7.87 -7.71
CA GLN A 136 13.05 7.75 -6.96
C GLN A 136 12.78 7.46 -5.48
N GLY A 137 11.96 8.30 -4.81
CA GLY A 137 11.66 8.14 -3.39
C GLY A 137 10.99 6.80 -3.08
N PHE A 138 10.12 6.30 -3.97
CA PHE A 138 9.48 5.01 -3.82
C PHE A 138 10.49 3.85 -3.90
N LYS A 139 11.42 3.90 -4.86
CA LYS A 139 12.49 2.88 -4.98
C LYS A 139 13.41 2.89 -3.76
N GLU A 140 13.81 4.07 -3.30
CA GLU A 140 14.67 4.22 -2.12
C GLU A 140 13.97 3.72 -0.86
N ALA A 141 12.72 4.15 -0.62
CA ALA A 141 11.93 3.70 0.52
C ALA A 141 11.72 2.17 0.51
N ARG A 142 11.40 1.59 -0.65
CA ARG A 142 11.32 0.13 -0.79
C ARG A 142 12.66 -0.54 -0.51
N GLY A 143 13.77 -0.01 -1.02
CA GLY A 143 15.11 -0.53 -0.74
C GLY A 143 15.46 -0.53 0.75
N VAL A 144 15.08 0.52 1.49
CA VAL A 144 15.24 0.58 2.95
C VAL A 144 14.42 -0.52 3.63
N LEU A 145 13.14 -0.67 3.27
CA LEU A 145 12.25 -1.68 3.86
C LEU A 145 12.69 -3.12 3.54
N ASP A 146 13.26 -3.37 2.36
CA ASP A 146 13.87 -4.65 2.01
C ASP A 146 15.11 -4.93 2.89
N GLY A 147 15.95 -3.92 3.08
CA GLY A 147 17.12 -3.98 3.96
C GLY A 147 16.75 -4.31 5.40
N LEU A 148 15.61 -3.79 5.88
CA LEU A 148 15.04 -4.07 7.19
C LEU A 148 14.34 -5.44 7.28
N LYS A 149 14.21 -6.17 6.17
CA LYS A 149 13.51 -7.47 6.10
C LYS A 149 12.05 -7.41 6.58
N VAL A 150 11.37 -6.31 6.23
CA VAL A 150 9.94 -6.11 6.54
C VAL A 150 9.04 -6.10 5.30
N LEU A 151 9.60 -6.26 4.09
CA LEU A 151 8.87 -6.34 2.82
C LEU A 151 8.29 -7.73 2.56
N ASP A 152 7.42 -8.20 3.43
CA ASP A 152 6.72 -9.47 3.26
C ASP A 152 5.19 -9.30 3.31
N GLY A 153 4.49 -10.18 2.60
CA GLY A 153 3.04 -10.26 2.61
C GLY A 153 2.35 -8.94 2.27
N ASP A 154 1.44 -8.50 3.15
CA ASP A 154 0.59 -7.33 2.93
C ASP A 154 1.38 -6.01 2.85
N VAL A 155 2.59 -5.95 3.41
CA VAL A 155 3.41 -4.72 3.35
C VAL A 155 3.87 -4.45 1.91
N ALA A 156 4.41 -5.47 1.24
CA ALA A 156 4.88 -5.33 -0.13
C ALA A 156 3.72 -4.99 -1.10
N SER A 157 2.59 -5.68 -0.98
CA SER A 157 1.42 -5.46 -1.83
C SER A 157 0.76 -4.09 -1.59
N ASN A 158 0.69 -3.63 -0.33
CA ASN A 158 0.16 -2.31 -0.01
C ASN A 158 1.06 -1.20 -0.55
N ILE A 159 2.38 -1.36 -0.47
CA ILE A 159 3.34 -0.41 -1.04
C ILE A 159 3.16 -0.30 -2.56
N ASP A 160 3.06 -1.43 -3.26
CA ASP A 160 2.84 -1.45 -4.71
C ASP A 160 1.51 -0.79 -5.09
N LYS A 161 0.44 -1.09 -4.33
CA LYS A 161 -0.87 -0.45 -4.51
C LYS A 161 -0.83 1.06 -4.25
N THR A 162 -0.10 1.53 -3.23
CA THR A 162 0.08 2.96 -2.97
C THR A 162 0.71 3.64 -4.18
N TYR A 163 1.74 3.04 -4.77
CA TYR A 163 2.40 3.61 -5.95
C TYR A 163 1.46 3.69 -7.15
N GLU A 164 0.71 2.64 -7.44
CA GLU A 164 -0.29 2.65 -8.52
C GLU A 164 -1.32 3.77 -8.33
N LEU A 165 -1.81 3.95 -7.10
CA LEU A 165 -2.77 5.00 -6.76
C LEU A 165 -2.16 6.40 -6.89
N VAL A 166 -0.89 6.58 -6.53
CA VAL A 166 -0.17 7.86 -6.73
C VAL A 166 -0.05 8.17 -8.22
N GLN A 167 0.38 7.20 -9.04
CA GLN A 167 0.50 7.41 -10.48
C GLN A 167 -0.85 7.71 -11.13
N LYS A 168 -1.92 7.07 -10.67
CA LYS A 168 -3.29 7.39 -11.08
C LYS A 168 -3.68 8.81 -10.67
N GLY A 169 -3.45 9.21 -9.41
CA GLY A 169 -3.76 10.56 -8.94
C GLY A 169 -3.02 11.65 -9.72
N TYR A 170 -1.78 11.38 -10.15
CA TYR A 170 -1.03 12.26 -11.05
C TYR A 170 -1.61 12.34 -12.46
N ALA A 171 -2.07 11.22 -13.01
CA ALA A 171 -2.76 11.23 -14.30
C ALA A 171 -4.06 12.04 -14.21
N ASP A 172 -4.86 11.83 -13.16
CA ASP A 172 -6.11 12.54 -12.91
C ASP A 172 -5.87 14.05 -12.74
N PHE A 173 -4.85 14.43 -11.96
CA PHE A 173 -4.45 15.84 -11.78
C PHE A 173 -4.08 16.50 -13.11
N ALA A 174 -3.24 15.86 -13.92
CA ALA A 174 -2.83 16.39 -15.21
C ALA A 174 -4.03 16.52 -16.18
N ALA A 175 -4.94 15.55 -16.20
CA ALA A 175 -6.14 15.60 -17.02
C ALA A 175 -7.06 16.75 -16.62
N ALA A 176 -7.26 16.97 -15.32
CA ALA A 176 -8.08 18.06 -14.80
C ALA A 176 -7.55 19.44 -15.22
N HIS A 177 -6.23 19.62 -15.24
CA HIS A 177 -5.60 20.90 -15.59
C HIS A 177 -5.52 21.15 -17.10
N LYS A 178 -5.47 20.10 -17.93
CA LYS A 178 -5.59 20.22 -19.40
C LYS A 178 -7.01 20.54 -19.85
N ALA A 179 -8.01 20.14 -19.08
CA ALA A 179 -9.42 20.40 -19.37
C ALA A 179 -9.88 21.81 -18.96
N GLN A 180 -9.09 22.55 -18.18
CA GLN A 180 -9.38 23.94 -17.86
C GLN A 180 -8.78 24.87 -18.92
N PRO A 181 -9.61 25.60 -19.71
CA PRO A 181 -9.08 26.66 -20.56
C PRO A 181 -8.48 27.75 -19.66
N GLU A 182 -7.30 28.22 -20.05
CA GLU A 182 -6.59 29.33 -19.41
C GLU A 182 -7.56 30.52 -19.26
N PRO A 183 -7.68 31.15 -18.06
CA PRO A 183 -8.40 32.41 -17.96
C PRO A 183 -7.66 33.42 -18.84
N ALA A 184 -8.34 33.93 -19.87
CA ALA A 184 -7.79 34.93 -20.76
C ALA A 184 -7.17 36.07 -19.94
N PRO A 185 -6.00 36.61 -20.33
CA PRO A 185 -5.37 37.70 -19.59
C PRO A 185 -6.36 38.85 -19.47
N SER A 186 -6.67 39.22 -18.22
CA SER A 186 -7.52 40.36 -17.89
C SER A 186 -6.89 41.60 -18.51
N LYS A 187 -7.47 42.06 -19.63
CA LYS A 187 -7.21 43.37 -20.22
C LYS A 187 -7.89 44.43 -19.36
N ASP A 188 -7.33 44.73 -18.19
CA ASP A 188 -7.74 45.91 -17.41
C ASP A 188 -6.58 46.38 -16.52
N ALA A 189 -5.79 47.34 -17.04
CA ALA A 189 -5.28 48.56 -16.40
C ALA A 189 -4.12 49.16 -17.22
#